data_AF-A0A537NEQ7-F1
#
_entry.id   AF-A0A537NEQ7-F1
#
_cell.length_a   1.000
_cell.length_b   1.000
_cell.length_c   1.000
_cell.angle_alpha   90.00
_cell.angle_beta   90.00
_cell.angle_gamma   90.00
#
_symmetry.space_group_name_H-M   'P 1'
#
loop_
_entity.id
_entity.type
_entity.pdbx_description
1 polymer ?
#
loop_
_entity_poly.entity_id
_entity_poly.type
_entity_poly.pdbx_seq_one_letter_code
_entity_poly.pdbx_strand_id
1 'polypeptide(L)'
;MAETMQSLDQLAALKPAAPEAPKYVQKLDGRGRAYATGKRKNAVARVWIKPGAGRVTVNEKPVEIFFARPVLRMLIQQPLVAANRQGQYDVVCTVSGGGL
;
A
#
# COMPACT_ATOMS: atom_id res chain seq x y z
N MET A 1 22.22 -25.31 -54.57
CA MET A 1 22.89 -24.18 -53.89
C MET A 1 22.09 -23.95 -52.62
N ALA A 2 22.64 -24.38 -51.48
CA ALA A 2 21.92 -24.49 -50.22
C ALA A 2 21.83 -23.12 -49.54
N GLU A 3 20.62 -22.57 -49.47
CA GLU A 3 20.30 -21.42 -48.63
C GLU A 3 20.18 -21.87 -47.18
N THR A 4 21.33 -22.05 -46.51
CA THR A 4 21.39 -22.29 -45.07
C THR A 4 22.49 -21.42 -44.47
N MET A 5 22.34 -20.11 -44.59
CA MET A 5 23.02 -19.15 -43.73
C MET A 5 21.97 -18.29 -43.02
N GLN A 6 21.20 -18.91 -42.13
CA GLN A 6 20.51 -18.19 -41.07
C GLN A 6 21.34 -18.39 -39.80
N SER A 7 22.32 -17.51 -39.65
CA SER A 7 23.22 -17.45 -38.50
C SER A 7 22.42 -17.30 -37.20
N LEU A 8 22.65 -18.22 -36.26
CA LEU A 8 22.15 -18.17 -34.87
C LEU A 8 22.46 -16.82 -34.17
N ASP A 9 23.50 -16.11 -34.63
CA ASP A 9 23.89 -14.79 -34.11
C ASP A 9 22.82 -13.71 -34.28
N GLN A 10 21.92 -13.83 -35.27
CA GLN A 10 20.84 -12.86 -35.47
C GLN A 10 19.69 -13.01 -34.45
N LEU A 11 19.56 -14.18 -33.81
CA LEU A 11 18.57 -14.39 -32.75
C LEU A 11 18.98 -13.72 -31.42
N ALA A 12 20.28 -13.51 -31.18
CA ALA A 12 20.76 -12.86 -29.96
C ALA A 12 20.47 -11.34 -29.93
N ALA A 13 20.26 -10.73 -31.10
CA ALA A 13 19.91 -9.31 -31.24
C ALA A 13 18.40 -9.04 -31.00
N LEU A 14 17.55 -10.07 -31.07
CA LEU A 14 16.14 -10.01 -30.66
C LEU A 14 16.04 -10.21 -29.14
N LYS A 15 16.64 -9.30 -28.38
CA LYS A 15 16.34 -9.18 -26.95
C LYS A 15 14.95 -8.54 -26.88
N PRO A 16 13.86 -9.26 -26.54
CA PRO A 16 12.58 -8.62 -26.35
C PRO A 16 12.80 -7.59 -25.24
N ALA A 17 12.55 -6.31 -25.56
CA ALA A 17 12.48 -5.27 -24.55
C ALA A 17 11.39 -5.74 -23.57
N ALA A 18 11.82 -6.26 -22.43
CA ALA A 18 10.92 -6.67 -21.38
C ALA A 18 10.01 -5.47 -21.11
N PRO A 19 8.67 -5.65 -21.11
CA PRO A 19 7.77 -4.53 -20.88
C PRO A 19 8.18 -3.87 -19.57
N GLU A 20 8.57 -2.58 -19.65
CA GLU A 20 9.01 -1.83 -18.48
C GLU A 20 7.97 -2.02 -17.38
N ALA A 21 8.39 -2.58 -16.25
CA ALA A 21 7.51 -2.82 -15.13
C ALA A 21 6.74 -1.53 -14.79
N PRO A 22 5.43 -1.60 -14.50
CA PRO A 22 4.64 -0.41 -14.27
C PRO A 22 5.25 0.41 -13.12
N LYS A 23 5.77 1.59 -13.45
CA LYS A 23 6.32 2.54 -12.47
C LYS A 23 5.16 3.00 -11.58
N TYR A 24 5.04 2.42 -10.39
CA TYR A 24 4.01 2.79 -9.42
C TYR A 24 4.38 4.15 -8.80
N VAL A 25 3.95 5.23 -9.45
CA VAL A 25 4.23 6.59 -8.99
C VAL A 25 3.49 6.83 -7.67
N GLN A 26 4.23 7.20 -6.63
CA GLN A 26 3.65 7.55 -5.33
C GLN A 26 2.82 8.83 -5.47
N LYS A 27 1.49 8.69 -5.39
CA LYS A 27 0.56 9.83 -5.35
C LYS A 27 0.50 10.38 -3.93
N LEU A 28 1.33 11.39 -3.67
CA LEU A 28 1.37 12.11 -2.40
C LEU A 28 0.66 13.46 -2.52
N ASP A 29 0.02 13.91 -1.45
CA ASP A 29 -0.48 15.28 -1.35
C ASP A 29 0.67 16.29 -1.14
N GLY A 30 0.37 17.59 -1.22
CA GLY A 30 1.36 18.65 -0.98
C GLY A 30 1.93 18.68 0.46
N ARG A 31 1.44 17.82 1.36
CA ARG A 31 1.92 17.63 2.74
C ARG A 31 2.66 16.30 2.91
N GLY A 32 2.97 15.59 1.82
CA GLY A 32 3.70 14.31 1.84
C GLY A 32 2.88 13.14 2.40
N ARG A 33 1.56 13.22 2.38
CA ARG A 33 0.66 12.19 2.90
C ARG A 33 0.04 11.41 1.74
N ALA A 34 -0.02 10.10 1.90
CA ALA A 34 -0.71 9.21 0.99
C ALA A 34 -2.19 9.09 1.40
N TYR A 35 -3.08 9.17 0.41
CA TYR A 35 -4.51 8.95 0.60
C TYR A 35 -4.90 7.53 0.18
N ALA A 36 -5.66 6.84 1.03
CA ALA A 36 -6.23 5.53 0.72
C ALA A 36 -7.65 5.42 1.28
N THR A 37 -8.45 4.55 0.69
CA THR A 37 -9.80 4.23 1.17
C THR A 37 -9.96 2.73 1.34
N GLY A 38 -10.52 2.30 2.47
CA GLY A 38 -10.92 0.92 2.73
C GLY A 38 -12.43 0.80 2.91
N LYS A 39 -13.02 -0.31 2.46
CA LYS A 39 -14.43 -0.60 2.68
C LYS A 39 -14.60 -2.04 3.16
N ARG A 40 -15.46 -2.26 4.15
CA ARG A 40 -15.87 -3.61 4.61
C ARG A 40 -17.33 -3.58 5.01
N LYS A 41 -18.16 -4.41 4.37
CA LYS A 41 -19.62 -4.38 4.53
C LYS A 41 -20.12 -2.93 4.33
N ASN A 42 -20.75 -2.34 5.35
CA ASN A 42 -21.28 -0.98 5.33
C ASN A 42 -20.30 0.08 5.89
N ALA A 43 -19.11 -0.33 6.34
CA ALA A 43 -18.10 0.57 6.89
C ALA A 43 -17.17 1.09 5.79
N VAL A 44 -16.95 2.40 5.78
CA VAL A 44 -16.03 3.10 4.87
C VAL A 44 -14.99 3.85 5.70
N ALA A 45 -13.72 3.53 5.48
CA ALA A 45 -12.57 4.15 6.13
C ALA A 45 -11.78 4.99 5.11
N ARG A 46 -11.60 6.27 5.40
CA ARG A 46 -10.70 7.17 4.68
C ARG A 46 -9.43 7.32 5.49
N VAL A 47 -8.29 6.99 4.90
CA VAL A 47 -7.02 6.88 5.60
C VAL A 47 -5.99 7.80 4.96
N TRP A 48 -5.32 8.57 5.81
CA TRP A 48 -4.17 9.38 5.47
C TRP A 48 -2.96 8.81 6.17
N ILE A 49 -1.92 8.47 5.41
CA ILE A 49 -0.68 7.89 5.91
C ILE A 49 0.44 8.89 5.68
N LYS A 50 1.25 9.16 6.69
CA LYS A 50 2.45 9.99 6.59
C LYS A 50 3.61 9.31 7.30
N PRO A 51 4.86 9.47 6.86
CA PRO A 51 6.02 9.07 7.64
C PRO A 51 6.00 9.76 9.01
N GLY A 52 6.24 9.02 10.10
CA GLY A 52 6.06 9.54 11.46
C GLY A 52 6.42 8.55 12.57
N ALA A 53 5.90 8.79 13.76
CA ALA A 53 6.23 8.07 14.99
C ALA A 53 5.35 6.84 15.26
N GLY A 54 4.55 6.39 14.28
CA GLY A 54 3.68 5.23 14.45
C GLY A 54 2.34 5.52 15.11
N ARG A 55 1.91 6.80 15.19
CA ARG A 55 0.68 7.17 15.88
C ARG A 55 -0.54 6.87 15.02
N VAL A 56 -1.48 6.10 15.56
CA VAL A 56 -2.74 5.75 14.88
C VAL A 56 -3.92 6.46 15.55
N THR A 57 -4.61 7.29 14.78
CA THR A 57 -5.79 8.03 15.22
C THR A 57 -6.99 7.68 14.34
N VAL A 58 -8.15 7.48 14.96
CA VAL A 58 -9.40 7.05 14.32
C VAL A 58 -10.52 7.95 14.82
N ASN A 59 -11.16 8.70 13.92
CA ASN A 59 -12.20 9.69 14.26
C ASN A 59 -11.77 10.60 15.43
N GLU A 60 -10.56 11.18 15.32
CA GLU A 60 -9.97 12.11 16.30
C GLU A 60 -9.64 11.51 17.67
N LYS A 61 -9.82 10.20 17.83
CA LYS A 61 -9.49 9.46 19.06
C LYS A 61 -8.29 8.53 18.82
N PRO A 62 -7.48 8.26 19.85
CA PRO A 62 -6.43 7.25 19.73
C PRO A 62 -7.04 5.86 19.55
N VAL A 63 -6.30 4.98 18.88
CA VAL A 63 -6.77 3.63 18.51
C VAL A 63 -7.19 2.81 19.74
N GLU A 64 -6.57 2.99 20.91
CA GLU A 64 -6.96 2.27 22.13
C GLU A 64 -8.33 2.67 22.67
N ILE A 65 -8.71 3.94 22.51
CA ILE A 65 -9.99 4.46 23.00
C ILE A 65 -11.11 4.11 22.01
N PHE A 66 -10.84 4.19 20.70
CA PHE A 66 -11.83 3.86 19.68
C PHE A 66 -12.10 2.36 19.60
N PHE A 67 -11.05 1.53 19.66
CA PHE A 67 -11.16 0.08 19.64
C PHE A 67 -10.79 -0.51 21.01
N ALA A 68 -11.80 -0.64 21.88
CA ALA A 68 -11.61 -1.18 23.23
C ALA A 68 -11.03 -2.62 23.24
N ARG A 69 -11.37 -3.44 22.23
CA ARG A 69 -10.93 -4.84 22.16
C ARG A 69 -9.49 -4.93 21.63
N PRO A 70 -8.55 -5.58 22.36
CA PRO A 70 -7.15 -5.73 21.92
C PRO A 70 -7.00 -6.47 20.59
N VAL A 71 -7.88 -7.44 20.31
CA VAL A 71 -7.86 -8.21 19.05
C VAL A 71 -8.01 -7.30 17.83
N LEU A 72 -8.87 -6.28 17.90
CA LEU A 72 -9.09 -5.34 16.80
C LEU A 72 -7.87 -4.45 16.57
N ARG A 73 -7.16 -4.09 17.65
CA ARG A 73 -5.89 -3.34 17.56
C ARG A 73 -4.81 -4.17 16.87
N MET A 74 -4.72 -5.46 17.19
CA MET A 74 -3.78 -6.37 16.51
C MET A 74 -4.06 -6.48 15.02
N LEU A 75 -5.33 -6.61 14.62
CA LEU A 75 -5.75 -6.65 13.20
C LEU A 75 -5.33 -5.39 12.43
N ILE A 76 -5.44 -4.20 13.03
CA ILE A 76 -5.01 -2.94 12.40
C ILE A 76 -3.49 -2.89 12.20
N GLN A 77 -2.72 -3.52 13.09
CA GLN A 77 -1.26 -3.52 13.02
C GLN A 77 -0.70 -4.56 12.02
N GLN A 78 -1.40 -5.67 11.77
CA GLN A 78 -0.97 -6.73 10.85
C GLN A 78 -0.41 -6.25 9.49
N PRO A 79 -1.05 -5.31 8.75
CA PRO A 79 -0.50 -4.86 7.47
C PRO A 79 0.83 -4.10 7.62
N LEU A 80 1.03 -3.35 8.71
CA LEU A 80 2.29 -2.65 8.97
C LEU A 80 3.41 -3.62 9.37
N VAL A 81 3.05 -4.68 10.09
CA VAL A 81 3.97 -5.78 10.43
C VAL A 81 4.38 -6.54 9.17
N ALA A 82 3.41 -6.94 8.33
CA ALA A 82 3.67 -7.65 7.07
C ALA A 82 4.57 -6.85 6.12
N ALA A 83 4.45 -5.52 6.12
CA ALA A 83 5.30 -4.64 5.32
C ALA A 83 6.67 -4.34 5.95
N ASN A 84 6.98 -4.83 7.16
CA ASN A 84 8.15 -4.46 7.96
C ASN A 84 8.28 -2.94 8.18
N ARG A 85 7.15 -2.25 8.36
CA ARG A 85 7.06 -0.79 8.53
C ARG A 85 6.41 -0.37 9.84
N GLN A 86 6.44 -1.25 10.84
CA GLN A 86 5.90 -0.95 12.16
C GLN A 86 6.62 0.26 12.77
N GLY A 87 5.84 1.21 13.31
CA GLY A 87 6.37 2.42 13.96
C GLY A 87 6.90 3.51 13.02
N GLN A 88 6.90 3.30 11.70
CA GLN A 88 7.48 4.27 10.74
C GLN A 88 6.46 5.25 10.16
N TYR A 89 5.17 5.00 10.37
CA TYR A 89 4.09 5.77 9.73
C TYR A 89 3.02 6.18 10.75
N ASP A 90 2.68 7.46 10.74
CA ASP A 90 1.48 7.95 11.40
C ASP A 90 0.27 7.73 10.48
N VAL A 91 -0.82 7.29 11.08
CA VAL A 91 -2.07 6.97 10.39
C VAL A 91 -3.19 7.82 10.98
N VAL A 92 -3.85 8.60 10.13
CA VAL A 92 -5.05 9.36 10.48
C VAL A 92 -6.21 8.81 9.68
N CYS A 93 -7.20 8.26 10.37
CA CYS A 93 -8.33 7.59 9.77
C CYS A 93 -9.65 8.27 10.16
N THR A 94 -10.53 8.44 9.19
CA THR A 94 -11.94 8.82 9.41
C THR A 94 -12.82 7.68 8.92
N VAL A 95 -13.60 7.09 9.82
CA VAL A 95 -14.49 5.96 9.53
C VAL A 95 -15.94 6.39 9.66
N SER A 96 -16.76 6.01 8.68
CA SER A 96 -18.21 6.23 8.67
C SER A 96 -18.94 4.96 8.25
N GLY A 97 -20.10 4.73 8.88
CA GLY A 97 -20.95 3.57 8.62
C GLY A 97 -20.47 2.26 9.27
N GLY A 98 -21.37 1.29 9.35
CA GLY A 98 -21.10 -0.04 9.93
C GLY A 98 -21.19 -0.10 11.46
N GLY A 99 -20.37 -0.97 12.05
CA GLY A 99 -20.27 -1.25 13.50
C GLY A 99 -18.85 -1.70 13.86
N LEU A 100 -18.65 -2.18 15.10
CA LEU A 100 -17.36 -2.69 15.59
C LEU A 100 -17.03 -4.09 15.04
#